data_AF-A0A2E3U817-F1
#
_entry.id   AF-A0A2E3U817-F1
#
_cell.length_a   1.000
_cell.length_b   1.000
_cell.length_c   1.000
_cell.angle_alpha   90.00
_cell.angle_beta   90.00
_cell.angle_gamma   90.00
#
_symmetry.space_group_name_H-M   'P 1'
#
loop_
_entity.id
_entity.type
_entity.pdbx_description
1 polymer ?
#
loop_
_entity_poly.entity_id
_entity_poly.type
_entity_poly.pdbx_seq_one_letter_code
_entity_poly.pdbx_strand_id
1 'polypeptide(L)'
;MGSSTGTQSPEILRRQLFAESIAALRARQGNAVVNRVVVKCHTLPGFGGGNYRWKSGADAGTYVDNNGTVIVPTGGDGSAAWLLHYSGDIDPRTFGAVGDWDGATGTDDTTAVQAAIDAARGGIKLMDGDYRITGPLNFPTGQNKNFTVYFQNARIVLDADNTTAIVFGETANPPLFTGYFDVTGIDVVNATGRTGNRAVHLANVLASTFTIKNISGNFADGIVFEGANDRGCAYNTVTLNNIQTVDNPIKFINTAGGFANQNTIVGGKINHTSGNIAILNNGNENTFIGTAIEGTWTTGIKINNRGGTYINIRTEGTFGTKWDTTGAPAGARGNTFIGCYDSPVGFGTFGPGYPFTAIINGTVVSNSYTVNGKHIFGRSVGGSTEPVVEFVDGYTSAGSSYVARFRMGRLTGVFCNFLAQGTEVGNLASVGTVGLRFKSAASGYNTAPMVFGDYYIWVDTSGRLRIKNGSPASDTDGTVVGSQT
;
A
#
# COMPACT_ATOMS: atom_id res chain seq x y z
N MET A 1 76.73 -1.62 -22.63
CA MET A 1 75.30 -1.95 -22.78
C MET A 1 74.54 -0.64 -22.87
N GLY A 2 74.28 -0.16 -24.09
CA GLY A 2 73.58 1.10 -24.31
C GLY A 2 72.09 0.91 -24.04
N SER A 3 71.61 1.50 -22.94
CA SER A 3 70.17 1.69 -22.68
C SER A 3 69.65 2.68 -23.72
N SER A 4 69.20 2.19 -24.88
CA SER A 4 68.47 3.03 -25.82
C SER A 4 67.09 3.31 -25.23
N THR A 5 66.91 4.49 -24.67
CA THR A 5 65.60 5.07 -24.36
C THR A 5 64.87 5.44 -25.65
N GLY A 6 64.66 4.43 -26.51
CA GLY A 6 63.93 4.58 -27.76
C GLY A 6 62.54 5.07 -27.42
N THR A 7 62.23 6.30 -27.80
CA THR A 7 60.92 6.91 -27.60
C THR A 7 59.90 6.00 -28.27
N GLN A 8 59.11 5.27 -27.48
CA GLN A 8 58.03 4.45 -28.02
C GLN A 8 57.12 5.37 -28.83
N SER A 9 56.74 4.93 -30.04
CA SER A 9 55.88 5.75 -30.88
C SER A 9 54.59 6.10 -30.11
N PRO A 10 54.00 7.29 -30.33
CA PRO A 10 52.76 7.69 -29.67
C PRO A 10 51.64 6.65 -29.82
N GLU A 11 51.65 5.85 -30.88
CA GLU A 11 50.70 4.76 -31.10
C GLU A 11 50.89 3.59 -30.12
N ILE A 12 52.13 3.23 -29.79
CA ILE A 12 52.43 2.19 -28.79
C ILE A 12 51.97 2.65 -27.40
N LEU A 13 52.25 3.91 -27.04
CA LEU A 13 51.77 4.50 -25.79
C LEU A 13 50.23 4.54 -25.72
N ARG A 14 49.58 4.87 -26.83
CA ARG A 14 48.10 4.86 -26.92
C ARG A 14 47.54 3.45 -26.76
N ARG A 15 48.12 2.44 -27.41
CA ARG A 15 47.69 1.04 -27.25
C ARG A 15 47.86 0.54 -25.81
N GLN A 16 48.89 1.00 -25.11
CA GLN A 16 49.12 0.66 -23.70
C GLN A 16 48.06 1.27 -22.76
N LEU A 17 47.56 2.47 -23.07
CA LEU A 17 46.62 3.20 -22.19
C LEU A 17 45.15 2.83 -22.39
N PHE A 18 44.77 2.25 -23.55
CA PHE A 18 43.37 1.97 -23.87
C PHE A 18 43.12 0.52 -24.26
N ALA A 19 42.07 -0.09 -23.70
CA ALA A 19 41.51 -1.36 -24.16
C ALA A 19 40.14 -1.10 -24.81
N GLU A 20 39.90 -1.72 -25.98
CA GLU A 20 38.65 -1.52 -26.72
C GLU A 20 37.46 -2.17 -26.00
N SER A 21 37.67 -3.30 -25.32
CA SER A 21 36.63 -4.06 -24.61
C SER A 21 37.20 -4.77 -23.38
N ILE A 22 36.33 -5.36 -22.55
CA ILE A 22 36.76 -6.24 -21.44
C ILE A 22 37.50 -7.48 -21.95
N ALA A 23 37.08 -8.04 -23.08
CA ALA A 23 37.83 -9.13 -23.73
C ALA A 23 39.26 -8.69 -24.12
N ALA A 24 39.41 -7.46 -24.64
CA ALA A 24 40.72 -6.90 -24.97
C ALA A 24 41.56 -6.60 -23.71
N LEU A 25 40.93 -6.24 -22.58
CA LEU A 25 41.61 -6.09 -21.29
C LEU A 25 42.08 -7.45 -20.75
N ARG A 26 41.24 -8.49 -20.87
CA ARG A 26 41.54 -9.86 -20.41
C ARG A 26 42.73 -10.47 -21.16
N ALA A 27 42.94 -10.12 -22.42
CA ALA A 27 44.11 -10.52 -23.19
C ALA A 27 45.42 -9.80 -22.77
N ARG A 28 45.38 -8.85 -21.83
CA ARG A 28 46.55 -8.04 -21.41
C ARG A 28 46.99 -8.38 -20.01
N GLN A 29 48.29 -8.56 -19.84
CA GLN A 29 48.93 -8.62 -18.53
C GLN A 29 49.44 -7.23 -18.15
N GLY A 30 49.08 -6.76 -16.95
CA GLY A 30 49.62 -5.51 -16.42
C GLY A 30 51.02 -5.69 -15.84
N ASN A 31 51.71 -4.57 -15.59
CA ASN A 31 53.02 -4.56 -14.93
C ASN A 31 53.24 -3.21 -14.21
N ALA A 32 54.44 -2.98 -13.67
CA ALA A 32 54.76 -1.74 -12.96
C ALA A 32 54.64 -0.47 -13.84
N VAL A 33 54.84 -0.59 -15.16
CA VAL A 33 54.76 0.51 -16.13
C VAL A 33 53.32 0.69 -16.63
N VAL A 34 52.66 -0.41 -17.02
CA VAL A 34 51.26 -0.43 -17.46
C VAL A 34 50.40 -0.90 -16.31
N ASN A 35 50.20 -0.01 -15.33
CA ASN A 35 49.40 -0.27 -14.14
C ASN A 35 48.00 0.37 -14.20
N ARG A 36 47.67 1.07 -15.29
CA ARG A 36 46.37 1.71 -15.52
C ARG A 36 45.97 1.58 -16.99
N VAL A 37 44.73 1.18 -17.22
CA VAL A 37 44.13 1.07 -18.56
C VAL A 37 42.73 1.67 -18.54
N VAL A 38 42.37 2.43 -19.56
CA VAL A 38 41.00 2.87 -19.81
C VAL A 38 40.33 1.89 -20.76
N VAL A 39 39.29 1.20 -20.29
CA VAL A 39 38.44 0.35 -21.10
C VAL A 39 37.33 1.21 -21.70
N LYS A 40 37.13 1.17 -23.01
CA LYS A 40 36.11 1.99 -23.69
C LYS A 40 34.69 1.44 -23.50
N CYS A 41 34.55 0.11 -23.49
CA CYS A 41 33.29 -0.55 -23.22
C CYS A 41 33.47 -1.94 -22.62
N HIS A 42 32.39 -2.53 -22.09
CA HIS A 42 32.35 -3.93 -21.76
C HIS A 42 32.32 -4.79 -23.03
N THR A 43 31.21 -4.72 -23.77
CA THR A 43 31.00 -5.43 -25.05
C THR A 43 30.68 -4.46 -26.18
N LEU A 44 29.67 -3.60 -26.00
CA LEU A 44 29.18 -2.66 -27.02
C LEU A 44 29.79 -1.27 -26.84
N PRO A 45 30.27 -0.61 -27.91
CA PRO A 45 30.88 0.72 -27.81
C PRO A 45 30.04 1.72 -27.01
N GLY A 46 30.64 2.34 -25.99
CA GLY A 46 29.98 3.33 -25.13
C GLY A 46 29.35 2.79 -23.84
N PHE A 47 29.24 1.46 -23.68
CA PHE A 47 28.58 0.84 -22.52
C PHE A 47 29.60 0.16 -21.61
N GLY A 48 29.59 0.43 -20.30
CA GLY A 48 30.37 -0.37 -19.33
C GLY A 48 31.89 -0.20 -19.37
N GLY A 49 32.39 0.89 -19.97
CA GLY A 49 33.81 1.25 -19.90
C GLY A 49 34.24 1.71 -18.50
N GLY A 50 35.54 1.89 -18.29
CA GLY A 50 36.03 2.32 -16.99
C GLY A 50 37.56 2.42 -16.90
N ASN A 51 38.03 2.97 -15.78
CA ASN A 51 39.45 3.00 -15.44
C ASN A 51 39.81 1.76 -14.64
N TYR A 52 40.70 0.92 -15.15
CA TYR A 52 41.19 -0.27 -14.45
C TYR A 52 42.60 -0.06 -13.95
N ARG A 53 42.92 -0.63 -12.78
CA ARG A 53 44.26 -0.62 -12.19
C ARG A 53 44.76 -2.04 -12.01
N TRP A 54 45.99 -2.27 -12.44
CA TRP A 54 46.65 -3.56 -12.24
C TRP A 54 47.00 -3.77 -10.76
N LYS A 55 46.73 -4.97 -10.26
CA LYS A 55 47.20 -5.46 -8.96
C LYS A 55 47.79 -6.86 -9.14
N SER A 56 48.93 -7.10 -8.52
CA SER A 56 49.66 -8.37 -8.58
C SER A 56 50.38 -8.65 -7.27
N GLY A 57 50.82 -9.90 -7.08
CA GLY A 57 51.54 -10.34 -5.89
C GLY A 57 50.64 -10.86 -4.78
N ALA A 58 49.38 -11.17 -5.08
CA ALA A 58 48.51 -11.92 -4.20
C ALA A 58 48.70 -13.43 -4.41
N ASP A 59 48.19 -14.25 -3.51
CA ASP A 59 48.18 -15.70 -3.69
C ASP A 59 47.24 -16.10 -4.84
N ALA A 60 47.52 -17.22 -5.50
CA ALA A 60 46.64 -17.78 -6.52
C ALA A 60 45.21 -17.95 -5.99
N GLY A 61 44.22 -17.56 -6.80
CA GLY A 61 42.80 -17.58 -6.44
C GLY A 61 42.31 -16.38 -5.63
N THR A 62 43.19 -15.44 -5.23
CA THR A 62 42.76 -14.24 -4.47
C THR A 62 41.78 -13.38 -5.27
N TYR A 63 42.08 -13.14 -6.54
CA TYR A 63 41.18 -12.43 -7.45
C TYR A 63 40.38 -13.44 -8.27
N VAL A 64 39.06 -13.34 -8.20
CA VAL A 64 38.13 -14.11 -9.03
C VAL A 64 37.56 -13.18 -10.10
N ASP A 65 37.71 -13.56 -11.37
CA ASP A 65 37.14 -12.79 -12.48
C ASP A 65 35.62 -12.80 -12.36
N ASN A 66 35.03 -11.61 -12.28
CA ASN A 66 33.57 -11.43 -12.19
C ASN A 66 33.01 -10.75 -13.43
N ASN A 67 33.80 -10.68 -14.50
CA ASN A 67 33.45 -10.10 -15.77
C ASN A 67 32.96 -8.63 -15.69
N GLY A 68 33.42 -7.87 -14.69
CA GLY A 68 33.12 -6.45 -14.59
C GLY A 68 34.14 -5.70 -13.77
N THR A 69 34.06 -5.78 -12.44
CA THR A 69 34.94 -5.02 -11.53
C THR A 69 36.30 -5.66 -11.28
N VAL A 70 36.42 -6.97 -11.50
CA VAL A 70 37.66 -7.75 -11.37
C VAL A 70 37.85 -8.57 -12.65
N ILE A 71 38.91 -8.28 -13.39
CA ILE A 71 39.24 -8.99 -14.64
C ILE A 71 40.59 -9.67 -14.47
N VAL A 72 40.58 -11.01 -14.47
CA VAL A 72 41.80 -11.81 -14.40
C VAL A 72 42.26 -12.11 -15.83
N PRO A 73 43.52 -11.80 -16.21
CA PRO A 73 43.97 -12.07 -17.56
C PRO A 73 43.82 -13.55 -17.98
N THR A 74 43.63 -13.80 -19.27
CA THR A 74 43.50 -15.16 -19.82
C THR A 74 44.72 -16.00 -19.42
N GLY A 75 44.47 -17.16 -18.80
CA GLY A 75 45.52 -18.06 -18.30
C GLY A 75 46.12 -17.64 -16.95
N GLY A 76 45.65 -16.54 -16.35
CA GLY A 76 46.00 -16.16 -14.98
C GLY A 76 45.33 -17.07 -13.94
N ASP A 77 46.00 -17.25 -12.82
CA ASP A 77 45.56 -18.08 -11.69
C ASP A 77 44.84 -17.27 -10.59
N GLY A 78 44.59 -15.98 -10.82
CA GLY A 78 43.99 -15.08 -9.83
C GLY A 78 44.98 -14.45 -8.84
N SER A 79 46.31 -14.66 -8.99
CA SER A 79 47.35 -13.94 -8.23
C SER A 79 47.49 -12.45 -8.63
N ALA A 80 46.94 -12.10 -9.79
CA ALA A 80 46.90 -10.74 -10.32
C ALA A 80 45.63 -10.47 -11.13
N ALA A 81 45.17 -9.23 -11.12
CA ALA A 81 43.96 -8.82 -11.83
C ALA A 81 43.98 -7.32 -12.16
N TRP A 82 43.13 -6.95 -13.12
CA TRP A 82 42.70 -5.59 -13.35
C TRP A 82 41.48 -5.29 -12.49
N LEU A 83 41.59 -4.29 -11.62
CA LEU A 83 40.50 -3.87 -10.75
C LEU A 83 39.89 -2.56 -11.25
N LEU A 84 38.58 -2.51 -11.39
CA LEU A 84 37.87 -1.29 -11.72
C LEU A 84 38.08 -0.27 -10.59
N HIS A 85 38.56 0.92 -10.96
CA HIS A 85 38.73 2.05 -10.07
C HIS A 85 37.48 2.92 -10.14
N TYR A 86 36.54 2.68 -9.23
CA TYR A 86 35.28 3.40 -9.12
C TYR A 86 35.04 3.84 -7.66
N SER A 87 34.21 4.86 -7.50
CA SER A 87 33.68 5.33 -6.22
C SER A 87 32.18 5.58 -6.39
N GLY A 88 31.35 5.01 -5.52
CA GLY A 88 29.89 5.13 -5.58
C GLY A 88 29.21 3.93 -6.22
N ASP A 89 28.07 4.20 -6.88
CA ASP A 89 27.18 3.17 -7.41
C ASP A 89 27.74 2.47 -8.64
N ILE A 90 27.41 1.17 -8.78
CA ILE A 90 27.76 0.37 -9.95
C ILE A 90 26.65 0.46 -11.00
N ASP A 91 27.05 0.70 -12.25
CA ASP A 91 26.17 0.59 -13.43
C ASP A 91 26.21 -0.85 -13.97
N PRO A 92 25.06 -1.55 -14.13
CA PRO A 92 25.00 -2.88 -14.73
C PRO A 92 25.68 -3.04 -16.09
N ARG A 93 25.79 -1.95 -16.87
CA ARG A 93 26.50 -1.96 -18.15
C ARG A 93 27.98 -2.33 -17.98
N THR A 94 28.56 -2.08 -16.80
CA THR A 94 29.92 -2.52 -16.40
C THR A 94 30.09 -4.04 -16.46
N PHE A 95 29.00 -4.79 -16.37
CA PHE A 95 28.95 -6.26 -16.45
C PHE A 95 28.36 -6.76 -17.78
N GLY A 96 28.17 -5.85 -18.74
CA GLY A 96 27.70 -6.19 -20.08
C GLY A 96 26.20 -6.09 -20.30
N ALA A 97 25.43 -5.55 -19.33
CA ALA A 97 24.02 -5.24 -19.57
C ALA A 97 23.89 -4.20 -20.70
N VAL A 98 22.85 -4.30 -21.52
CA VAL A 98 22.63 -3.46 -22.69
C VAL A 98 21.43 -2.53 -22.50
N GLY A 99 20.30 -3.05 -22.01
CA GLY A 99 19.08 -2.26 -21.85
C GLY A 99 18.41 -1.89 -23.19
N ASP A 100 18.39 -2.82 -24.14
CA ASP A 100 17.96 -2.63 -25.54
C ASP A 100 16.62 -3.28 -25.90
N TRP A 101 15.77 -3.60 -24.92
CA TRP A 101 14.46 -4.18 -25.24
C TRP A 101 13.58 -3.22 -26.05
N ASP A 102 13.07 -3.68 -27.19
CA ASP A 102 12.28 -2.86 -28.14
C ASP A 102 10.77 -3.14 -28.11
N GLY A 103 10.32 -4.04 -27.23
CA GLY A 103 8.93 -4.52 -27.17
C GLY A 103 8.76 -5.95 -27.71
N ALA A 104 9.74 -6.48 -28.44
CA ALA A 104 9.69 -7.83 -29.00
C ALA A 104 10.99 -8.61 -28.81
N THR A 105 12.13 -7.93 -28.94
CA THR A 105 13.47 -8.51 -28.81
C THR A 105 14.36 -7.64 -27.95
N GLY A 106 15.42 -8.23 -27.42
CA GLY A 106 16.40 -7.54 -26.59
C GLY A 106 17.34 -8.53 -25.92
N THR A 107 18.49 -8.03 -25.52
CA THR A 107 19.50 -8.79 -24.79
C THR A 107 18.94 -9.20 -23.44
N ASP A 108 19.14 -10.46 -23.03
CA ASP A 108 18.82 -10.89 -21.67
C ASP A 108 19.88 -10.35 -20.70
N ASP A 109 19.49 -9.33 -19.93
CA ASP A 109 20.36 -8.60 -19.03
C ASP A 109 20.42 -9.23 -17.62
N THR A 110 19.69 -10.33 -17.37
CA THR A 110 19.53 -10.92 -16.03
C THR A 110 20.87 -11.16 -15.33
N THR A 111 21.80 -11.85 -16.00
CA THR A 111 23.11 -12.19 -15.40
C THR A 111 23.97 -10.96 -15.16
N ALA A 112 23.97 -10.00 -16.09
CA ALA A 112 24.79 -8.80 -15.98
C ALA A 112 24.28 -7.87 -14.85
N VAL A 113 22.96 -7.70 -14.76
CA VAL A 113 22.35 -6.90 -13.68
C VAL A 113 22.56 -7.58 -12.32
N GLN A 114 22.38 -8.90 -12.22
CA GLN A 114 22.65 -9.61 -10.97
C GLN A 114 24.12 -9.52 -10.56
N ALA A 115 25.07 -9.69 -11.50
CA ALA A 115 26.49 -9.56 -11.20
C ALA A 115 26.86 -8.14 -10.70
N ALA A 116 26.18 -7.11 -11.21
CA ALA A 116 26.34 -5.74 -10.73
C ALA A 116 25.79 -5.56 -9.30
N ILE A 117 24.64 -6.15 -8.99
CA ILE A 117 24.08 -6.18 -7.63
C ILE A 117 25.06 -6.88 -6.67
N ASP A 118 25.56 -8.04 -7.04
CA ASP A 118 26.46 -8.85 -6.21
C ASP A 118 27.81 -8.17 -5.96
N ALA A 119 28.29 -7.37 -6.91
CA ALA A 119 29.55 -6.63 -6.80
C ALA A 119 29.41 -5.27 -6.09
N ALA A 120 28.20 -4.75 -5.93
CA ALA A 120 27.95 -3.41 -5.42
C ALA A 120 28.26 -3.30 -3.92
N ARG A 121 29.07 -2.29 -3.56
CA ARG A 121 29.44 -2.00 -2.16
C ARG A 121 28.61 -0.90 -1.50
N GLY A 122 27.93 -0.07 -2.29
CA GLY A 122 27.10 1.04 -1.78
C GLY A 122 25.72 1.05 -2.41
N GLY A 123 25.67 0.83 -3.73
CA GLY A 123 24.42 0.77 -4.45
C GLY A 123 24.63 0.44 -5.92
N ILE A 124 23.52 0.34 -6.64
CA ILE A 124 23.52 0.25 -8.08
C ILE A 124 22.75 1.42 -8.69
N LYS A 125 23.18 1.80 -9.89
CA LYS A 125 22.54 2.83 -10.68
C LYS A 125 22.23 2.27 -12.06
N LEU A 126 20.97 1.89 -12.27
CA LEU A 126 20.46 1.51 -13.58
C LEU A 126 20.23 2.79 -14.36
N MET A 127 20.90 2.90 -15.49
CA MET A 127 20.83 4.10 -16.34
C MET A 127 19.73 3.91 -17.39
N ASP A 128 19.62 4.86 -18.30
CA ASP A 128 18.64 4.81 -19.39
C ASP A 128 18.72 3.48 -20.17
N GLY A 129 17.56 2.82 -20.31
CA GLY A 129 17.44 1.54 -21.01
C GLY A 129 16.27 0.70 -20.53
N ASP A 130 15.83 -0.21 -21.40
CA ASP A 130 14.84 -1.24 -21.10
C ASP A 130 15.56 -2.58 -20.91
N TYR A 131 15.77 -2.98 -19.66
CA TYR A 131 16.54 -4.16 -19.30
C TYR A 131 15.62 -5.39 -19.26
N ARG A 132 15.73 -6.24 -20.28
CA ARG A 132 14.98 -7.51 -20.32
C ARG A 132 15.60 -8.49 -19.34
N ILE A 133 14.77 -9.08 -18.49
CA ILE A 133 15.17 -10.12 -17.56
C ILE A 133 14.29 -11.37 -17.74
N THR A 134 14.90 -12.54 -17.62
CA THR A 134 14.24 -13.86 -17.68
C THR A 134 14.20 -14.55 -16.31
N GLY A 135 14.76 -13.91 -15.28
CA GLY A 135 14.77 -14.40 -13.90
C GLY A 135 14.76 -13.26 -12.88
N PRO A 136 14.58 -13.57 -11.58
CA PRO A 136 14.49 -12.57 -10.53
C PRO A 136 15.83 -11.84 -10.33
N LEU A 137 15.76 -10.52 -10.14
CA LEU A 137 16.87 -9.72 -9.62
C LEU A 137 16.79 -9.70 -8.10
N ASN A 138 17.80 -10.27 -7.44
CA ASN A 138 17.82 -10.45 -5.99
C ASN A 138 18.76 -9.44 -5.34
N PHE A 139 18.21 -8.61 -4.44
CA PHE A 139 18.93 -7.62 -3.65
C PHE A 139 19.05 -8.12 -2.21
N PRO A 140 20.19 -8.75 -1.83
CA PRO A 140 20.33 -9.40 -0.54
C PRO A 140 20.44 -8.40 0.62
N THR A 141 19.86 -8.78 1.75
CA THR A 141 19.81 -8.02 3.01
C THR A 141 21.13 -7.97 3.79
N GLY A 142 22.09 -8.85 3.47
CA GLY A 142 23.31 -9.05 4.26
C GLY A 142 24.56 -8.24 3.87
N GLN A 143 24.56 -7.52 2.74
CA GLN A 143 25.81 -6.97 2.19
C GLN A 143 26.24 -5.65 2.83
N ASN A 144 25.33 -4.70 3.14
CA ASN A 144 25.67 -3.40 3.74
C ASN A 144 24.48 -2.75 4.45
N LYS A 145 24.74 -1.90 5.46
CA LYS A 145 23.68 -1.26 6.27
C LYS A 145 22.85 -0.19 5.54
N ASN A 146 23.16 0.20 4.31
CA ASN A 146 22.37 1.12 3.49
C ASN A 146 22.66 0.81 2.02
N PHE A 147 21.78 0.07 1.35
CA PHE A 147 21.96 -0.26 -0.06
C PHE A 147 21.04 0.62 -0.91
N THR A 148 21.63 1.39 -1.81
CA THR A 148 20.87 2.34 -2.63
C THR A 148 20.64 1.80 -4.04
N VAL A 149 19.44 1.99 -4.58
CA VAL A 149 19.09 1.57 -5.94
C VAL A 149 18.45 2.74 -6.68
N TYR A 150 19.13 3.22 -7.71
CA TYR A 150 18.68 4.32 -8.54
C TYR A 150 18.29 3.84 -9.94
N PHE A 151 17.01 3.97 -10.30
CA PHE A 151 16.52 3.77 -11.66
C PHE A 151 16.48 5.12 -12.38
N GLN A 152 17.54 5.48 -13.10
CA GLN A 152 17.62 6.72 -13.86
C GLN A 152 17.03 6.53 -15.27
N ASN A 153 15.70 6.60 -15.37
CA ASN A 153 14.95 6.29 -16.60
C ASN A 153 15.16 4.85 -17.11
N ALA A 154 15.64 3.96 -16.24
CA ALA A 154 15.69 2.53 -16.49
C ALA A 154 14.30 1.92 -16.32
N ARG A 155 14.00 0.90 -17.11
CA ARG A 155 12.82 0.04 -16.93
C ARG A 155 13.24 -1.42 -16.93
N ILE A 156 12.69 -2.18 -15.99
CA ILE A 156 12.86 -3.64 -15.94
C ILE A 156 11.71 -4.28 -16.72
N VAL A 157 12.06 -5.12 -17.67
CA VAL A 157 11.12 -5.84 -18.52
C VAL A 157 11.20 -7.32 -18.17
N LEU A 158 10.24 -7.81 -17.39
CA LEU A 158 10.15 -9.23 -17.07
C LEU A 158 9.61 -10.01 -18.28
N ASP A 159 10.45 -10.87 -18.85
CA ASP A 159 10.11 -11.80 -19.93
C ASP A 159 10.27 -13.25 -19.45
N ALA A 160 9.48 -13.60 -18.45
CA ALA A 160 9.43 -14.92 -17.83
C ALA A 160 8.06 -15.19 -17.20
N ASP A 161 7.84 -16.43 -16.75
CA ASP A 161 6.58 -16.91 -16.20
C ASP A 161 6.72 -17.37 -14.76
N ASN A 162 5.64 -17.20 -13.97
CA ASN A 162 5.52 -17.65 -12.59
C ASN A 162 6.72 -17.26 -11.71
N THR A 163 7.23 -16.04 -11.90
CA THR A 163 8.41 -15.56 -11.19
C THR A 163 8.21 -14.15 -10.65
N THR A 164 9.20 -13.65 -9.91
CA THR A 164 9.24 -12.27 -9.43
C THR A 164 10.27 -11.49 -10.25
N ALA A 165 9.96 -10.26 -10.66
CA ALA A 165 10.93 -9.43 -11.37
C ALA A 165 12.03 -8.94 -10.42
N ILE A 166 11.65 -8.31 -9.31
CA ILE A 166 12.58 -7.71 -8.34
C ILE A 166 12.28 -8.22 -6.93
N VAL A 167 13.30 -8.75 -6.26
CA VAL A 167 13.25 -9.19 -4.85
C VAL A 167 14.20 -8.34 -4.01
N PHE A 168 13.66 -7.63 -3.03
CA PHE A 168 14.43 -6.99 -1.97
C PHE A 168 14.37 -7.84 -0.71
N GLY A 169 15.54 -8.18 -0.19
CA GLY A 169 15.72 -9.07 0.94
C GLY A 169 15.59 -10.55 0.60
N GLU A 170 15.34 -11.36 1.63
CA GLU A 170 15.40 -12.81 1.53
C GLU A 170 14.32 -13.46 2.42
N THR A 171 13.71 -14.53 1.93
CA THR A 171 12.69 -15.29 2.67
C THR A 171 13.33 -16.30 3.63
N ALA A 172 14.51 -16.85 3.29
CA ALA A 172 15.17 -17.91 4.04
C ALA A 172 16.14 -17.35 5.08
N ASN A 173 15.79 -17.48 6.37
CA ASN A 173 16.66 -17.18 7.51
C ASN A 173 17.45 -15.85 7.45
N PRO A 174 16.82 -14.69 7.18
CA PRO A 174 17.56 -13.45 7.28
C PRO A 174 18.07 -13.24 8.72
N PRO A 175 19.26 -12.63 8.88
CA PRO A 175 19.65 -12.06 10.17
C PRO A 175 18.51 -11.19 10.68
N LEU A 176 18.31 -11.16 11.99
CA LEU A 176 17.17 -10.53 12.64
C LEU A 176 16.86 -9.09 12.17
N PHE A 177 17.87 -8.33 11.68
CA PHE A 177 17.75 -6.92 11.30
C PHE A 177 18.85 -6.48 10.33
N THR A 178 18.81 -6.88 9.07
CA THR A 178 19.84 -6.45 8.10
C THR A 178 19.20 -6.01 6.81
N GLY A 179 19.48 -4.79 6.35
CA GLY A 179 19.07 -4.26 5.06
C GLY A 179 18.10 -3.08 5.17
N TYR A 180 18.66 -1.86 5.13
CA TYR A 180 17.91 -0.65 4.81
C TYR A 180 18.11 -0.38 3.32
N PHE A 181 17.02 -0.31 2.57
CA PHE A 181 17.04 0.03 1.17
C PHE A 181 16.53 1.45 0.97
N ASP A 182 17.26 2.21 0.16
CA ASP A 182 16.77 3.45 -0.41
C ASP A 182 16.65 3.27 -1.93
N VAL A 183 15.43 3.10 -2.41
CA VAL A 183 15.14 2.73 -3.79
C VAL A 183 14.29 3.79 -4.46
N THR A 184 14.75 4.30 -5.59
CA THR A 184 14.07 5.37 -6.31
C THR A 184 13.80 5.02 -7.77
N GLY A 185 12.57 5.25 -8.22
CA GLY A 185 12.21 5.23 -9.63
C GLY A 185 11.87 3.85 -10.22
N ILE A 186 11.46 2.87 -9.41
CA ILE A 186 11.13 1.52 -9.90
C ILE A 186 10.08 1.61 -11.02
N ASP A 187 10.47 1.14 -12.21
CA ASP A 187 9.62 1.03 -13.40
C ASP A 187 9.72 -0.42 -13.90
N VAL A 188 8.62 -1.17 -13.78
CA VAL A 188 8.60 -2.61 -14.08
C VAL A 188 7.42 -2.93 -14.98
N VAL A 189 7.69 -3.66 -16.06
CA VAL A 189 6.66 -4.17 -16.96
C VAL A 189 6.80 -5.69 -17.12
N ASN A 190 5.67 -6.39 -17.12
CA ASN A 190 5.61 -7.80 -17.51
C ASN A 190 5.33 -7.88 -19.02
N ALA A 191 6.33 -8.29 -19.79
CA ALA A 191 6.25 -8.37 -21.25
C ALA A 191 5.39 -9.54 -21.72
N THR A 192 5.32 -10.63 -20.95
CA THR A 192 4.61 -11.84 -21.38
C THR A 192 3.10 -11.71 -21.24
N GLY A 193 2.63 -10.79 -20.37
CA GLY A 193 1.22 -10.66 -20.00
C GLY A 193 0.67 -11.91 -19.30
N ARG A 194 1.53 -12.84 -18.86
CA ARG A 194 1.12 -14.11 -18.29
C ARG A 194 0.89 -14.02 -16.79
N THR A 195 -0.08 -14.79 -16.33
CA THR A 195 -0.54 -14.86 -14.94
C THR A 195 0.50 -15.54 -14.04
N GLY A 196 0.59 -15.10 -12.79
CA GLY A 196 1.44 -15.70 -11.74
C GLY A 196 2.70 -14.90 -11.40
N ASN A 197 3.06 -13.92 -12.24
CA ASN A 197 4.22 -13.07 -11.99
C ASN A 197 3.99 -12.06 -10.86
N ARG A 198 5.06 -11.73 -10.14
CA ARG A 198 5.13 -10.65 -9.15
C ARG A 198 6.05 -9.53 -9.64
N ALA A 199 5.65 -8.27 -9.52
CA ALA A 199 6.53 -7.17 -9.94
C ALA A 199 7.64 -6.91 -8.91
N VAL A 200 7.26 -6.59 -7.69
CA VAL A 200 8.19 -6.24 -6.60
C VAL A 200 7.86 -7.06 -5.36
N HIS A 201 8.87 -7.73 -4.82
CA HIS A 201 8.75 -8.51 -3.59
C HIS A 201 9.69 -7.97 -2.52
N LEU A 202 9.12 -7.48 -1.42
CA LEU A 202 9.82 -7.01 -0.23
C LEU A 202 9.77 -8.13 0.81
N ALA A 203 10.81 -8.97 0.85
CA ALA A 203 10.91 -10.13 1.73
C ALA A 203 11.75 -9.80 2.97
N ASN A 204 11.10 -9.76 4.13
CA ASN A 204 11.73 -9.45 5.43
C ASN A 204 12.50 -8.12 5.44
N VAL A 205 11.97 -7.11 4.74
CA VAL A 205 12.58 -5.79 4.63
C VAL A 205 12.08 -4.87 5.73
N LEU A 206 12.97 -4.13 6.38
CA LEU A 206 12.63 -3.24 7.48
C LEU A 206 13.03 -1.79 7.18
N ALA A 207 12.18 -0.85 7.63
CA ALA A 207 12.50 0.57 7.70
C ALA A 207 13.11 1.14 6.40
N SER A 208 12.68 0.63 5.26
CA SER A 208 13.22 0.97 3.94
C SER A 208 12.28 1.90 3.18
N THR A 209 12.82 2.62 2.21
CA THR A 209 12.09 3.60 1.39
C THR A 209 12.11 3.18 -0.07
N PHE A 210 10.92 3.13 -0.68
CA PHE A 210 10.75 2.76 -2.08
C PHE A 210 9.93 3.82 -2.81
N THR A 211 10.38 4.23 -3.99
CA THR A 211 9.59 5.03 -4.93
C THR A 211 9.28 4.21 -6.16
N ILE A 212 7.99 3.90 -6.35
CA ILE A 212 7.47 3.17 -7.50
C ILE A 212 6.96 4.16 -8.54
N LYS A 213 7.68 4.26 -9.65
CA LYS A 213 7.30 5.10 -10.79
C LYS A 213 6.16 4.46 -11.57
N ASN A 214 6.28 3.18 -11.90
CA ASN A 214 5.28 2.46 -12.69
C ASN A 214 5.38 0.94 -12.50
N ILE A 215 4.23 0.27 -12.39
CA ILE A 215 4.12 -1.20 -12.53
C ILE A 215 3.01 -1.47 -13.55
N SER A 216 3.29 -2.27 -14.58
CA SER A 216 2.32 -2.59 -15.64
C SER A 216 2.50 -3.99 -16.27
N GLY A 217 1.53 -4.49 -17.05
CA GLY A 217 1.70 -5.68 -17.89
C GLY A 217 1.05 -6.98 -17.38
N ASN A 218 -0.09 -6.91 -16.69
CA ASN A 218 -0.82 -8.10 -16.18
C ASN A 218 -0.01 -8.94 -15.17
N PHE A 219 0.59 -8.30 -14.16
CA PHE A 219 1.15 -9.03 -13.02
C PHE A 219 0.04 -9.65 -12.16
N ALA A 220 0.27 -10.83 -11.59
CA ALA A 220 -0.65 -11.39 -10.59
C ALA A 220 -0.53 -10.64 -9.25
N ASP A 221 0.69 -10.30 -8.84
CA ASP A 221 0.91 -9.44 -7.67
C ASP A 221 1.81 -8.25 -8.05
N GLY A 222 1.44 -7.05 -7.63
CA GLY A 222 2.23 -5.83 -7.88
C GLY A 222 3.36 -5.72 -6.89
N ILE A 223 3.04 -5.20 -5.71
CA ILE A 223 3.97 -5.09 -4.58
C ILE A 223 3.57 -6.10 -3.51
N VAL A 224 4.48 -6.99 -3.17
CA VAL A 224 4.30 -7.99 -2.11
C VAL A 224 5.19 -7.64 -0.93
N PHE A 225 4.59 -7.45 0.24
CA PHE A 225 5.27 -7.33 1.52
C PHE A 225 5.19 -8.70 2.21
N GLU A 226 6.29 -9.43 2.33
CA GLU A 226 6.32 -10.73 2.97
C GLU A 226 7.17 -10.70 4.25
N GLY A 227 6.54 -10.92 5.40
CA GLY A 227 7.25 -11.31 6.63
C GLY A 227 7.23 -12.83 6.76
N ALA A 228 8.39 -13.46 6.83
CA ALA A 228 8.58 -14.92 6.89
C ALA A 228 9.45 -15.35 8.07
N ASN A 229 9.26 -16.57 8.59
CA ASN A 229 10.18 -17.22 9.55
C ASN A 229 10.47 -16.40 10.83
N ASP A 230 9.42 -15.91 11.51
CA ASP A 230 9.51 -15.02 12.68
C ASP A 230 10.31 -13.73 12.41
N ARG A 231 10.24 -13.23 11.16
CA ARG A 231 10.86 -11.97 10.73
C ARG A 231 9.82 -11.02 10.13
N GLY A 232 10.21 -9.76 10.04
CA GLY A 232 9.32 -8.66 9.70
C GLY A 232 9.57 -8.06 8.33
N CYS A 233 8.48 -7.78 7.59
CA CYS A 233 8.46 -6.80 6.52
C CYS A 233 7.70 -5.55 6.99
N ALA A 234 8.41 -4.64 7.66
CA ALA A 234 7.80 -3.64 8.52
C ALA A 234 8.43 -2.26 8.46
N TYR A 235 7.65 -1.25 8.81
CA TYR A 235 8.10 0.15 8.86
C TYR A 235 8.59 0.72 7.52
N ASN A 236 8.25 0.07 6.41
CA ASN A 236 8.67 0.55 5.10
C ASN A 236 7.78 1.69 4.63
N THR A 237 8.36 2.63 3.88
CA THR A 237 7.61 3.68 3.20
C THR A 237 7.66 3.45 1.70
N VAL A 238 6.50 3.34 1.07
CA VAL A 238 6.37 3.19 -0.38
C VAL A 238 5.62 4.39 -0.94
N THR A 239 6.30 5.18 -1.76
CA THR A 239 5.69 6.25 -2.55
C THR A 239 5.29 5.69 -3.90
N LEU A 240 4.01 5.79 -4.24
CA LEU A 240 3.45 5.29 -5.49
C LEU A 240 3.18 6.43 -6.46
N ASN A 241 3.45 6.18 -7.73
CA ASN A 241 2.96 7.00 -8.82
C ASN A 241 1.87 6.26 -9.61
N ASN A 242 2.17 5.08 -10.17
CA ASN A 242 1.23 4.36 -11.02
C ASN A 242 1.38 2.83 -10.89
N ILE A 243 0.28 2.11 -10.68
CA ILE A 243 0.18 0.66 -10.80
C ILE A 243 -1.00 0.38 -11.72
N GLN A 244 -0.78 -0.32 -12.82
CA GLN A 244 -1.81 -0.60 -13.81
C GLN A 244 -1.84 -2.06 -14.20
N THR A 245 -3.01 -2.61 -14.50
CA THR A 245 -3.14 -3.99 -15.03
C THR A 245 -2.44 -5.01 -14.12
N VAL A 246 -2.74 -5.00 -12.82
CA VAL A 246 -2.20 -5.94 -11.84
C VAL A 246 -3.31 -6.52 -10.99
N ASP A 247 -3.43 -7.84 -10.88
CA ASP A 247 -4.54 -8.50 -10.16
C ASP A 247 -4.58 -8.14 -8.68
N ASN A 248 -3.45 -8.29 -7.97
CA ASN A 248 -3.28 -7.86 -6.58
C ASN A 248 -2.22 -6.74 -6.51
N PRO A 249 -2.61 -5.46 -6.69
CA PRO A 249 -1.66 -4.35 -6.75
C PRO A 249 -0.74 -4.25 -5.54
N ILE A 250 -1.28 -4.49 -4.34
CA ILE A 250 -0.55 -4.43 -3.08
C ILE A 250 -1.00 -5.59 -2.20
N LYS A 251 -0.05 -6.40 -1.71
CA LYS A 251 -0.32 -7.62 -0.96
C LYS A 251 0.61 -7.74 0.23
N PHE A 252 0.06 -8.10 1.39
CA PHE A 252 0.81 -8.37 2.62
C PHE A 252 0.64 -9.84 2.98
N ILE A 253 1.76 -10.52 3.15
CA ILE A 253 1.83 -11.95 3.42
C ILE A 253 2.63 -12.14 4.71
N ASN A 254 2.08 -12.96 5.60
CA ASN A 254 2.76 -13.42 6.80
C ASN A 254 2.90 -14.93 6.68
N THR A 255 4.13 -15.44 6.59
CA THR A 255 4.43 -16.88 6.54
C THR A 255 5.26 -17.29 7.75
N ALA A 256 5.06 -18.51 8.26
CA ALA A 256 5.87 -19.09 9.33
C ALA A 256 6.16 -18.14 10.52
N GLY A 257 5.12 -17.52 11.08
CA GLY A 257 5.23 -16.61 12.24
C GLY A 257 5.78 -15.21 11.94
N GLY A 258 6.15 -14.93 10.69
CA GLY A 258 6.56 -13.60 10.25
C GLY A 258 5.42 -12.58 10.25
N PHE A 259 5.77 -11.30 10.06
CA PHE A 259 4.83 -10.18 10.14
C PHE A 259 5.09 -9.10 9.10
N ALA A 260 4.04 -8.61 8.44
CA ALA A 260 4.12 -7.52 7.47
C ALA A 260 3.34 -6.28 7.95
N ASN A 261 3.86 -5.56 8.95
CA ASN A 261 3.12 -4.54 9.71
C ASN A 261 3.70 -3.12 9.59
N GLN A 262 2.89 -2.11 9.90
CA GLN A 262 3.32 -0.71 10.06
C GLN A 262 4.03 -0.12 8.81
N ASN A 263 3.72 -0.63 7.63
CA ASN A 263 4.17 -0.07 6.36
C ASN A 263 3.27 1.11 5.99
N THR A 264 3.87 2.13 5.36
CA THR A 264 3.19 3.34 4.90
C THR A 264 3.23 3.40 3.38
N ILE A 265 2.06 3.56 2.76
CA ILE A 265 1.87 3.67 1.33
C ILE A 265 1.33 5.07 1.04
N VAL A 266 2.02 5.82 0.19
CA VAL A 266 1.73 7.23 -0.08
C VAL A 266 1.48 7.46 -1.57
N GLY A 267 0.34 8.07 -1.87
CA GLY A 267 -0.02 8.60 -3.18
C GLY A 267 -0.35 7.54 -4.22
N GLY A 268 -0.24 7.97 -5.48
CA GLY A 268 -0.31 7.15 -6.66
C GLY A 268 -1.71 6.76 -7.11
N LYS A 269 -1.77 6.30 -8.35
CA LYS A 269 -2.94 5.72 -8.98
C LYS A 269 -2.78 4.21 -9.07
N ILE A 270 -3.77 3.47 -8.58
CA ILE A 270 -3.94 2.04 -8.78
C ILE A 270 -5.09 1.88 -9.78
N ASN A 271 -4.77 1.59 -11.03
CA ASN A 271 -5.74 1.38 -12.10
C ASN A 271 -5.85 -0.11 -12.44
N HIS A 272 -7.06 -0.65 -12.49
CA HIS A 272 -7.24 -2.05 -12.88
C HIS A 272 -8.37 -2.26 -13.86
N THR A 273 -8.16 -3.19 -14.78
CA THR A 273 -9.09 -3.50 -15.86
C THR A 273 -9.86 -4.79 -15.61
N SER A 274 -9.42 -5.69 -14.73
CA SER A 274 -10.05 -7.00 -14.56
C SER A 274 -9.57 -7.77 -13.32
N GLY A 275 -10.36 -7.81 -12.24
CA GLY A 275 -10.11 -8.71 -11.12
C GLY A 275 -10.35 -8.09 -9.73
N ASN A 276 -9.86 -8.79 -8.72
CA ASN A 276 -10.10 -8.47 -7.32
C ASN A 276 -8.97 -7.56 -6.82
N ILE A 277 -9.18 -6.23 -6.72
CA ILE A 277 -8.27 -5.41 -5.92
C ILE A 277 -8.40 -5.82 -4.47
N ALA A 278 -7.51 -6.68 -4.06
CA ALA A 278 -7.36 -7.02 -2.68
C ALA A 278 -6.08 -6.31 -2.24
N ILE A 279 -6.24 -5.17 -1.55
CA ILE A 279 -5.19 -4.74 -0.61
C ILE A 279 -5.19 -5.80 0.48
N LEU A 280 -4.57 -6.95 0.20
CA LEU A 280 -4.54 -8.15 1.05
C LEU A 280 -3.68 -7.84 2.26
N ASN A 281 -4.22 -7.05 3.16
CA ASN A 281 -3.52 -6.61 4.33
C ASN A 281 -3.70 -7.67 5.41
N ASN A 282 -2.87 -8.71 5.41
CA ASN A 282 -2.79 -9.63 6.54
C ASN A 282 -1.85 -9.11 7.65
N GLY A 283 -1.30 -7.91 7.45
CA GLY A 283 -0.46 -7.20 8.39
C GLY A 283 -1.24 -6.49 9.49
N ASN A 284 -0.50 -5.96 10.46
CA ASN A 284 -1.05 -5.06 11.47
C ASN A 284 -0.70 -3.61 11.12
N GLU A 285 -1.59 -2.66 11.35
CA GLU A 285 -1.23 -1.22 11.41
C GLU A 285 -0.61 -0.61 10.13
N ASN A 286 -0.85 -1.17 8.94
CA ASN A 286 -0.40 -0.54 7.69
C ASN A 286 -1.25 0.70 7.36
N THR A 287 -0.61 1.73 6.82
CA THR A 287 -1.20 3.05 6.55
C THR A 287 -1.21 3.35 5.05
N PHE A 288 -2.33 3.83 4.53
CA PHE A 288 -2.50 4.28 3.15
C PHE A 288 -2.90 5.76 3.13
N ILE A 289 -2.22 6.58 2.34
CA ILE A 289 -2.42 8.04 2.31
C ILE A 289 -2.52 8.52 0.87
N GLY A 290 -3.66 9.12 0.47
CA GLY A 290 -3.78 9.85 -0.79
C GLY A 290 -3.75 8.98 -2.05
N THR A 291 -4.00 7.68 -1.94
CA THR A 291 -4.00 6.75 -3.07
C THR A 291 -5.36 6.80 -3.80
N ALA A 292 -5.31 6.94 -5.12
CA ALA A 292 -6.49 6.79 -5.98
C ALA A 292 -6.61 5.34 -6.46
N ILE A 293 -7.77 4.75 -6.24
CA ILE A 293 -8.11 3.37 -6.63
C ILE A 293 -9.18 3.48 -7.71
N GLU A 294 -8.80 3.21 -8.96
CA GLU A 294 -9.64 3.41 -10.14
C GLU A 294 -9.80 2.11 -10.96
N GLY A 295 -10.98 1.82 -11.50
CA GLY A 295 -11.16 0.65 -12.36
C GLY A 295 -12.57 0.05 -12.37
N THR A 296 -12.73 -1.05 -13.11
CA THR A 296 -13.95 -1.86 -13.11
C THR A 296 -13.78 -3.08 -12.22
N TRP A 297 -14.56 -3.17 -11.14
CA TRP A 297 -14.34 -4.13 -10.05
C TRP A 297 -15.35 -5.27 -10.02
N THR A 298 -14.88 -6.49 -9.80
CA THR A 298 -15.75 -7.63 -9.49
C THR A 298 -15.96 -7.84 -8.00
N THR A 299 -14.97 -7.54 -7.13
CA THR A 299 -15.06 -7.87 -5.69
C THR A 299 -14.73 -6.76 -4.69
N GLY A 300 -14.53 -5.50 -5.10
CA GLY A 300 -14.21 -4.41 -4.16
C GLY A 300 -12.86 -4.55 -3.43
N ILE A 301 -12.62 -3.68 -2.45
CA ILE A 301 -11.38 -3.64 -1.64
C ILE A 301 -11.52 -4.58 -0.43
N LYS A 302 -10.77 -5.68 -0.45
CA LYS A 302 -10.70 -6.60 0.71
C LYS A 302 -9.64 -6.13 1.69
N ILE A 303 -10.00 -5.95 2.96
CA ILE A 303 -9.07 -5.54 4.02
C ILE A 303 -9.19 -6.51 5.18
N ASN A 304 -8.13 -7.31 5.36
CA ASN A 304 -8.10 -8.42 6.31
C ASN A 304 -7.16 -8.18 7.51
N ASN A 305 -6.92 -6.91 7.83
CA ASN A 305 -5.86 -6.50 8.75
C ASN A 305 -6.37 -6.32 10.18
N ARG A 306 -5.40 -6.16 11.09
CA ARG A 306 -5.66 -5.59 12.41
C ARG A 306 -5.22 -4.12 12.40
N GLY A 307 -6.17 -3.20 12.33
CA GLY A 307 -5.93 -1.78 12.64
C GLY A 307 -5.24 -0.95 11.57
N GLY A 308 -5.56 -1.13 10.28
CA GLY A 308 -5.03 -0.24 9.25
C GLY A 308 -5.65 1.16 9.28
N THR A 309 -4.88 2.13 8.81
CA THR A 309 -5.32 3.53 8.67
C THR A 309 -5.35 3.91 7.20
N TYR A 310 -6.47 4.48 6.75
CA TYR A 310 -6.71 4.85 5.36
C TYR A 310 -7.14 6.31 5.32
N ILE A 311 -6.32 7.16 4.70
CA ILE A 311 -6.47 8.62 4.71
C ILE A 311 -6.55 9.11 3.27
N ASN A 312 -7.55 9.91 2.95
CA ASN A 312 -7.72 10.55 1.64
C ASN A 312 -7.70 9.56 0.47
N ILE A 313 -8.32 8.39 0.64
CA ILE A 313 -8.43 7.39 -0.43
C ILE A 313 -9.58 7.77 -1.36
N ARG A 314 -9.27 7.85 -2.66
CA ARG A 314 -10.27 8.06 -3.70
C ARG A 314 -10.63 6.73 -4.33
N THR A 315 -11.93 6.43 -4.48
CA THR A 315 -12.39 5.20 -5.16
C THR A 315 -13.30 5.53 -6.35
N GLU A 316 -12.83 5.29 -7.57
CA GLU A 316 -13.62 5.50 -8.79
C GLU A 316 -13.89 4.16 -9.51
N GLY A 317 -15.09 3.98 -10.04
CA GLY A 317 -15.43 2.78 -10.82
C GLY A 317 -16.92 2.47 -10.92
N THR A 318 -17.29 1.66 -11.90
CA THR A 318 -18.69 1.36 -12.24
C THR A 318 -19.41 0.42 -11.25
N PHE A 319 -18.70 -0.12 -10.25
CA PHE A 319 -19.25 -1.09 -9.31
C PHE A 319 -18.91 -0.73 -7.86
N GLY A 320 -19.91 -0.85 -6.98
CA GLY A 320 -19.82 -0.46 -5.58
C GLY A 320 -18.62 -1.13 -4.90
N THR A 321 -17.62 -0.32 -4.56
CA THR A 321 -16.45 -0.75 -3.82
C THR A 321 -16.93 -1.34 -2.50
N LYS A 322 -16.85 -2.66 -2.35
CA LYS A 322 -17.15 -3.35 -1.10
C LYS A 322 -15.91 -3.35 -0.22
N TRP A 323 -16.01 -2.70 0.94
CA TRP A 323 -15.04 -2.88 2.02
C TRP A 323 -15.38 -4.18 2.72
N ASP A 324 -14.62 -5.23 2.41
CA ASP A 324 -14.87 -6.57 2.91
C ASP A 324 -13.84 -6.94 3.97
N THR A 325 -14.30 -7.04 5.21
CA THR A 325 -13.51 -7.54 6.36
C THR A 325 -13.84 -8.99 6.68
N THR A 326 -14.57 -9.70 5.82
CA THR A 326 -14.86 -11.13 6.04
C THR A 326 -13.56 -11.93 6.00
N GLY A 327 -13.33 -12.73 7.05
CA GLY A 327 -12.09 -13.48 7.23
C GLY A 327 -11.07 -12.83 8.19
N ALA A 328 -11.36 -11.65 8.75
CA ALA A 328 -10.48 -11.05 9.76
C ALA A 328 -10.37 -11.97 10.98
N PRO A 329 -9.15 -12.28 11.46
CA PRO A 329 -8.97 -13.15 12.62
C PRO A 329 -9.60 -12.50 13.85
N ALA A 330 -10.21 -13.33 14.72
CA ALA A 330 -10.75 -12.87 15.99
C ALA A 330 -9.73 -11.98 16.73
N GLY A 331 -10.19 -10.82 17.23
CA GLY A 331 -9.34 -9.81 17.87
C GLY A 331 -8.63 -8.83 16.92
N ALA A 332 -9.07 -8.71 15.65
CA ALA A 332 -8.63 -7.62 14.80
C ALA A 332 -8.98 -6.25 15.38
N ARG A 333 -8.02 -5.31 15.34
CA ARG A 333 -8.25 -3.90 15.68
C ARG A 333 -9.04 -3.22 14.57
N GLY A 334 -9.86 -2.24 14.94
CA GLY A 334 -10.68 -1.48 14.01
C GLY A 334 -9.87 -0.74 12.96
N ASN A 335 -10.32 -0.76 11.71
CA ASN A 335 -9.77 0.07 10.66
C ASN A 335 -10.27 1.51 10.80
N THR A 336 -9.40 2.47 10.48
CA THR A 336 -9.73 3.91 10.51
C THR A 336 -9.77 4.47 9.10
N PHE A 337 -10.88 5.10 8.73
CA PHE A 337 -11.07 5.78 7.45
C PHE A 337 -11.23 7.27 7.65
N ILE A 338 -10.38 8.09 7.00
CA ILE A 338 -10.39 9.55 7.15
C ILE A 338 -10.39 10.22 5.78
N GLY A 339 -11.44 10.98 5.47
CA GLY A 339 -11.47 11.79 4.26
C GLY A 339 -11.46 10.97 2.97
N CYS A 340 -12.03 9.77 2.96
CA CYS A 340 -12.21 9.03 1.71
C CYS A 340 -13.35 9.65 0.90
N TYR A 341 -13.16 9.81 -0.41
CA TYR A 341 -14.12 10.45 -1.32
C TYR A 341 -14.45 9.52 -2.52
N ASP A 342 -15.59 9.80 -3.16
CA ASP A 342 -16.02 9.33 -4.50
C ASP A 342 -17.03 8.15 -4.55
N SER A 343 -17.50 7.80 -5.77
CA SER A 343 -18.69 7.00 -6.17
C SER A 343 -19.11 5.81 -5.26
N PRO A 344 -20.42 5.42 -5.23
CA PRO A 344 -21.07 4.73 -4.11
C PRO A 344 -20.21 3.67 -3.40
N VAL A 345 -19.59 4.07 -2.29
CA VAL A 345 -18.86 3.16 -1.41
C VAL A 345 -19.88 2.31 -0.64
N GLY A 346 -19.89 1.01 -0.87
CA GLY A 346 -20.66 0.07 -0.07
C GLY A 346 -19.77 -0.53 1.01
N PHE A 347 -20.09 -0.38 2.29
CA PHE A 347 -19.42 -1.22 3.28
C PHE A 347 -20.04 -2.62 3.26
N GLY A 348 -19.20 -3.65 3.31
CA GLY A 348 -19.65 -5.04 3.40
C GLY A 348 -20.19 -5.38 4.79
N THR A 349 -20.49 -6.65 4.99
CA THR A 349 -20.87 -7.18 6.31
C THR A 349 -19.63 -7.21 7.21
N PHE A 350 -19.67 -6.48 8.33
CA PHE A 350 -18.66 -6.59 9.37
C PHE A 350 -18.97 -7.79 10.28
N GLY A 351 -17.95 -8.55 10.67
CA GLY A 351 -18.10 -9.58 11.69
C GLY A 351 -18.50 -8.98 13.05
N PRO A 352 -19.09 -9.77 13.95
CA PRO A 352 -19.46 -9.27 15.28
C PRO A 352 -18.22 -8.88 16.11
N GLY A 353 -18.27 -7.72 16.78
CA GLY A 353 -17.27 -7.31 17.79
C GLY A 353 -16.09 -6.45 17.32
N TYR A 354 -16.11 -5.90 16.11
CA TYR A 354 -15.01 -5.04 15.63
C TYR A 354 -15.39 -3.55 15.72
N PRO A 355 -14.63 -2.71 16.46
CA PRO A 355 -14.83 -1.27 16.42
C PRO A 355 -14.50 -0.75 15.01
N PHE A 356 -15.31 0.15 14.48
CA PHE A 356 -15.13 0.73 13.16
C PHE A 356 -15.34 2.23 13.25
N THR A 357 -14.33 3.00 12.86
CA THR A 357 -14.43 4.47 12.79
C THR A 357 -14.24 4.89 11.34
N ALA A 358 -15.26 5.53 10.77
CA ALA A 358 -15.17 6.14 9.45
C ALA A 358 -15.64 7.59 9.48
N ILE A 359 -14.76 8.48 9.06
CA ILE A 359 -15.04 9.88 8.76
C ILE A 359 -15.06 9.98 7.23
N ILE A 360 -16.25 9.84 6.65
CA ILE A 360 -16.45 9.84 5.20
C ILE A 360 -16.91 11.23 4.80
N ASN A 361 -16.17 11.85 3.90
CA ASN A 361 -16.58 13.10 3.28
C ASN A 361 -17.17 12.77 1.90
N GLY A 362 -18.49 12.61 1.80
CA GLY A 362 -19.14 12.30 0.52
C GLY A 362 -20.55 11.73 0.64
N THR A 363 -21.19 11.50 -0.51
CA THR A 363 -22.53 10.91 -0.58
C THR A 363 -22.47 9.42 -0.24
N VAL A 364 -22.87 9.05 0.97
CA VAL A 364 -23.10 7.64 1.32
C VAL A 364 -24.38 7.18 0.63
N VAL A 365 -24.25 6.44 -0.48
CA VAL A 365 -25.43 5.88 -1.15
C VAL A 365 -25.96 4.73 -0.29
N SER A 366 -27.24 4.81 0.03
CA SER A 366 -27.95 3.97 1.01
C SER A 366 -27.69 2.48 0.82
N ASN A 367 -26.94 1.90 1.75
CA ASN A 367 -26.90 0.45 1.97
C ASN A 367 -27.37 0.20 3.41
N SER A 368 -28.21 -0.83 3.58
CA SER A 368 -28.56 -1.35 4.90
C SER A 368 -27.34 -2.05 5.48
N TYR A 369 -26.83 -1.57 6.62
CA TYR A 369 -25.71 -2.23 7.31
C TYR A 369 -26.25 -3.11 8.42
N THR A 370 -25.69 -4.30 8.59
CA THR A 370 -25.99 -5.16 9.75
C THR A 370 -24.74 -5.25 10.61
N VAL A 371 -24.77 -4.64 11.80
CA VAL A 371 -23.70 -4.77 12.81
C VAL A 371 -24.27 -5.58 13.97
N ASN A 372 -23.64 -6.71 14.32
CA ASN A 372 -24.11 -7.62 15.37
C ASN A 372 -25.58 -8.10 15.20
N GLY A 373 -26.02 -8.38 13.97
CA GLY A 373 -27.40 -8.80 13.69
C GLY A 373 -28.45 -7.68 13.77
N LYS A 374 -28.04 -6.41 13.98
CA LYS A 374 -28.93 -5.24 13.96
C LYS A 374 -28.73 -4.41 12.71
N HIS A 375 -29.83 -4.13 12.01
CA HIS A 375 -29.85 -3.24 10.87
C HIS A 375 -29.65 -1.78 11.32
N ILE A 376 -28.60 -1.14 10.85
CA ILE A 376 -28.35 0.30 10.98
C ILE A 376 -28.61 0.93 9.61
N PHE A 377 -29.64 1.77 9.55
CA PHE A 377 -29.98 2.53 8.35
C PHE A 377 -29.26 3.87 8.38
N GLY A 378 -28.14 3.97 7.66
CA GLY A 378 -27.57 5.27 7.30
C GLY A 378 -28.31 5.83 6.10
N ARG A 379 -29.26 6.75 6.31
CA ARG A 379 -29.87 7.50 5.20
C ARG A 379 -29.04 8.76 4.96
N SER A 380 -28.37 8.83 3.81
CA SER A 380 -27.84 10.10 3.30
C SER A 380 -29.01 11.04 3.01
N VAL A 381 -28.99 12.22 3.64
CA VAL A 381 -29.86 13.34 3.29
C VAL A 381 -29.08 14.17 2.29
N GLY A 382 -29.25 13.90 0.99
CA GLY A 382 -28.62 14.72 -0.05
C GLY A 382 -29.08 16.17 0.08
N GLY A 383 -28.16 17.11 0.27
CA GLY A 383 -28.43 18.55 0.15
C GLY A 383 -27.78 19.50 1.16
N SER A 384 -27.15 19.04 2.26
CA SER A 384 -26.46 19.94 3.20
C SER A 384 -24.95 19.96 3.00
N THR A 385 -24.37 21.17 3.01
CA THR A 385 -22.92 21.44 2.90
C THR A 385 -22.13 21.08 4.15
N GLU A 386 -22.78 20.56 5.20
CA GLU A 386 -22.11 20.08 6.40
C GLU A 386 -22.47 18.61 6.65
N PRO A 387 -21.49 17.68 6.57
CA PRO A 387 -21.69 16.33 7.05
C PRO A 387 -21.58 16.32 8.58
N VAL A 388 -22.65 15.92 9.27
CA VAL A 388 -22.54 15.49 10.67
C VAL A 388 -22.99 14.04 10.74
N VAL A 389 -22.02 13.14 10.92
CA VAL A 389 -22.26 11.81 11.46
C VAL A 389 -21.18 11.53 12.50
N GLU A 390 -21.49 11.78 13.77
CA GLU A 390 -20.68 11.35 14.92
C GLU A 390 -21.33 10.09 15.52
N PHE A 391 -20.65 8.94 15.43
CA PHE A 391 -20.98 7.77 16.23
C PHE A 391 -19.89 7.60 17.29
N VAL A 392 -20.25 7.85 18.55
CA VAL A 392 -19.38 7.63 19.71
C VAL A 392 -19.38 6.13 20.03
N ASP A 393 -18.20 5.52 19.95
CA ASP A 393 -17.95 4.12 20.27
C ASP A 393 -18.34 3.82 21.72
N GLY A 394 -19.26 2.88 21.91
CA GLY A 394 -19.67 2.35 23.21
C GLY A 394 -19.35 0.86 23.28
N TYR A 395 -18.15 0.53 23.72
CA TYR A 395 -17.75 -0.86 23.97
C TYR A 395 -18.38 -1.35 25.28
N THR A 396 -19.18 -2.43 25.29
CA THR A 396 -19.36 -3.25 26.50
C THR A 396 -19.73 -4.70 26.22
N SER A 397 -19.15 -5.58 27.04
CA SER A 397 -19.53 -6.96 27.34
C SER A 397 -21.03 -7.12 27.65
N ALA A 398 -21.57 -8.31 27.38
CA ALA A 398 -22.97 -8.66 27.60
C ALA A 398 -23.48 -8.30 29.00
N GLY A 399 -24.50 -7.46 29.10
CA GLY A 399 -25.23 -7.17 30.36
C GLY A 399 -25.58 -5.71 30.64
N SER A 400 -25.10 -4.73 29.88
CA SER A 400 -25.33 -3.31 30.17
C SER A 400 -26.49 -2.69 29.36
N SER A 401 -27.31 -1.88 30.03
CA SER A 401 -28.40 -1.09 29.42
C SER A 401 -27.83 0.03 28.54
N TYR A 402 -28.31 0.15 27.29
CA TYR A 402 -27.87 1.18 26.34
C TYR A 402 -28.47 2.55 26.66
N VAL A 403 -27.65 3.60 26.62
CA VAL A 403 -28.12 4.99 26.40
C VAL A 403 -27.48 5.48 25.11
N ALA A 404 -28.21 5.39 23.99
CA ALA A 404 -27.80 6.05 22.76
C ALA A 404 -28.02 7.56 22.93
N ARG A 405 -26.94 8.34 23.04
CA ARG A 405 -27.01 9.81 23.03
C ARG A 405 -27.03 10.27 21.57
N PHE A 406 -28.21 10.60 21.07
CA PHE A 406 -28.34 11.30 19.80
C PHE A 406 -28.14 12.81 20.03
N ARG A 407 -27.01 13.36 19.59
CA ARG A 407 -26.88 14.81 19.41
C ARG A 407 -27.37 15.15 18.01
N MET A 408 -28.61 15.60 17.92
CA MET A 408 -29.12 16.14 16.67
C MET A 408 -28.74 17.63 16.61
N GLY A 409 -28.02 18.03 15.56
CA GLY A 409 -27.85 19.44 15.23
C GLY A 409 -29.20 20.12 14.94
N ARG A 410 -29.18 21.44 14.76
CA ARG A 410 -30.37 22.28 14.54
C ARG A 410 -31.14 21.86 13.28
N LEU A 411 -32.04 20.90 13.41
CA LEU A 411 -32.93 20.44 12.34
C LEU A 411 -34.27 21.18 12.44
N THR A 412 -34.53 22.05 11.48
CA THR A 412 -35.86 22.64 11.28
C THR A 412 -36.70 21.70 10.41
N GLY A 413 -37.82 21.18 10.95
CA GLY A 413 -38.87 20.54 10.15
C GLY A 413 -38.77 19.02 9.95
N VAL A 414 -38.00 18.27 10.75
CA VAL A 414 -37.92 16.81 10.65
C VAL A 414 -38.60 16.15 11.86
N PHE A 415 -39.53 15.22 11.58
CA PHE A 415 -40.08 14.30 12.57
C PHE A 415 -39.20 13.05 12.63
N CYS A 416 -38.74 12.66 13.82
CA CYS A 416 -38.05 11.38 14.04
C CYS A 416 -38.95 10.47 14.88
N ASN A 417 -39.37 9.34 14.30
CA ASN A 417 -40.08 8.28 15.02
C ASN A 417 -39.03 7.32 15.61
N PHE A 418 -39.00 7.19 16.93
CA PHE A 418 -38.19 6.17 17.61
C PHE A 418 -39.04 4.90 17.77
N LEU A 419 -38.78 3.89 16.94
CA LEU A 419 -39.43 2.58 17.02
C LEU A 419 -38.48 1.60 17.75
N ALA A 420 -38.91 1.08 18.90
CA ALA A 420 -38.25 -0.05 19.56
C ALA A 420 -39.20 -1.26 19.56
N GLN A 421 -38.85 -2.33 18.83
CA GLN A 421 -39.57 -3.61 18.83
C GLN A 421 -41.11 -3.53 18.69
N GLY A 422 -41.62 -2.66 17.82
CA GLY A 422 -43.06 -2.58 17.53
C GLY A 422 -43.91 -1.92 18.64
N THR A 423 -43.28 -1.37 19.68
CA THR A 423 -43.96 -0.61 20.74
C THR A 423 -43.31 0.77 20.82
N GLU A 424 -44.13 1.82 20.85
CA GLU A 424 -43.66 3.20 20.96
C GLU A 424 -43.12 3.44 22.37
N VAL A 425 -41.80 3.36 22.55
CA VAL A 425 -41.14 3.61 23.85
C VAL A 425 -40.78 5.09 23.93
N GLY A 426 -41.67 5.88 24.53
CA GLY A 426 -41.42 7.27 24.83
C GLY A 426 -40.45 7.43 26.00
N ASN A 427 -39.21 7.83 25.73
CA ASN A 427 -38.39 8.57 26.70
C ASN A 427 -37.61 9.65 25.95
N LEU A 428 -38.15 10.87 25.95
CA LEU A 428 -37.55 12.04 25.31
C LEU A 428 -37.08 13.01 26.41
N ALA A 429 -35.83 12.85 26.84
CA ALA A 429 -35.20 13.83 27.74
C ALA A 429 -34.78 15.06 26.91
N SER A 430 -35.53 16.16 27.00
CA SER A 430 -35.07 17.42 26.40
C SER A 430 -33.94 18.01 27.23
N VAL A 431 -32.76 18.13 26.61
CA VAL A 431 -31.67 18.98 27.11
C VAL A 431 -31.69 20.26 26.27
N GLY A 432 -32.43 21.29 26.72
CA GLY A 432 -32.44 22.61 26.09
C GLY A 432 -33.68 23.46 26.42
N THR A 433 -33.51 24.78 26.40
CA THR A 433 -34.48 25.84 26.79
C THR A 433 -35.77 25.91 25.95
N VAL A 434 -35.98 24.97 25.04
CA VAL A 434 -37.20 24.88 24.24
C VAL A 434 -38.10 23.85 24.90
N GLY A 435 -39.11 24.33 25.64
CA GLY A 435 -40.07 23.48 26.32
C GLY A 435 -40.63 22.39 25.40
N LEU A 436 -40.66 21.16 25.90
CA LEU A 436 -41.20 20.01 25.20
C LEU A 436 -42.69 20.26 24.91
N ARG A 437 -43.08 20.31 23.62
CA ARG A 437 -44.47 20.53 23.21
C ARG A 437 -45.11 19.20 22.86
N PHE A 438 -45.93 18.67 23.76
CA PHE A 438 -46.88 17.62 23.42
C PHE A 438 -48.11 18.27 22.77
N LYS A 439 -48.41 17.95 21.51
CA LYS A 439 -49.66 18.34 20.84
C LYS A 439 -50.51 17.10 20.65
N SER A 440 -51.72 17.05 21.23
CA SER A 440 -52.72 16.11 20.73
C SER A 440 -53.24 16.64 19.39
N ALA A 441 -53.35 15.78 18.38
CA ALA A 441 -53.82 16.18 17.05
C ALA A 441 -55.33 16.46 17.01
N ALA A 442 -56.06 16.08 18.05
CA ALA A 442 -57.51 16.25 18.16
C ALA A 442 -57.91 16.52 19.62
N SER A 443 -59.04 17.22 19.79
CA SER A 443 -59.76 17.39 21.05
C SER A 443 -60.80 16.28 21.20
N GLY A 444 -60.97 15.76 22.41
CA GLY A 444 -62.00 14.78 22.72
C GLY A 444 -61.51 13.69 23.68
N TYR A 445 -62.41 13.15 24.49
CA TYR A 445 -62.10 12.09 25.46
C TYR A 445 -61.59 10.79 24.83
N ASN A 446 -61.95 10.55 23.56
CA ASN A 446 -61.56 9.37 22.79
C ASN A 446 -60.28 9.60 21.96
N THR A 447 -59.65 10.77 22.09
CA THR A 447 -58.32 11.05 21.53
C THR A 447 -57.27 10.64 22.56
N ALA A 448 -56.10 10.14 22.11
CA ALA A 448 -55.07 9.60 23.00
C ALA A 448 -54.66 10.64 24.09
N PRO A 449 -55.10 10.45 25.35
CA PRO A 449 -54.88 11.40 26.42
C PRO A 449 -53.44 11.29 26.95
N MET A 450 -52.94 12.34 27.59
CA MET A 450 -51.66 12.26 28.29
C MET A 450 -51.86 11.53 29.62
N VAL A 451 -51.12 10.44 29.83
CA VAL A 451 -51.29 9.55 30.99
C VAL A 451 -50.14 9.75 31.99
N PHE A 452 -50.50 10.01 33.25
CA PHE A 452 -49.59 10.19 34.39
C PHE A 452 -49.97 9.20 35.51
N GLY A 453 -49.50 7.95 35.40
CA GLY A 453 -49.97 6.88 36.27
C GLY A 453 -51.44 6.55 35.96
N ASP A 454 -52.30 6.53 36.98
CA ASP A 454 -53.75 6.32 36.78
C ASP A 454 -54.47 7.59 36.32
N TYR A 455 -53.80 8.73 36.26
CA TYR A 455 -54.41 9.99 35.84
C TYR A 455 -54.32 10.21 34.34
N TYR A 456 -55.44 10.63 33.75
CA TYR A 456 -55.59 10.96 32.35
C TYR A 456 -55.78 12.48 32.23
N ILE A 457 -55.05 13.12 31.33
CA ILE A 457 -55.16 14.55 31.00
C ILE A 457 -55.49 14.72 29.51
N TRP A 458 -56.55 15.43 29.18
CA TRP A 458 -56.97 15.69 27.79
C TRP A 458 -57.64 17.05 27.66
N VAL A 459 -57.83 17.49 26.42
CA VAL A 459 -58.66 18.66 26.09
C VAL A 459 -59.99 18.15 25.55
N ASP A 460 -61.09 18.53 26.18
CA ASP A 460 -62.44 18.15 25.73
C ASP A 460 -62.82 18.85 24.42
N THR A 461 -63.93 18.42 23.79
CA THR A 461 -64.41 19.03 22.54
C THR A 461 -64.80 20.51 22.65
N SER A 462 -64.97 21.03 23.88
CA SER A 462 -65.19 22.46 24.14
C SER A 462 -63.88 23.23 24.37
N GLY A 463 -62.72 22.59 24.21
CA GLY A 463 -61.41 23.21 24.38
C GLY A 463 -60.92 23.28 25.81
N ARG A 464 -61.57 22.60 26.77
CA ARG A 464 -61.19 22.66 28.19
C ARG A 464 -60.24 21.52 28.57
N LEU A 465 -59.13 21.86 29.23
CA LEU A 465 -58.21 20.90 29.82
C LEU A 465 -58.87 20.21 31.02
N ARG A 466 -58.87 18.88 31.02
CA ARG A 466 -59.46 18.04 32.07
C ARG A 466 -58.46 17.05 32.64
N ILE A 467 -58.71 16.63 33.87
CA ILE A 467 -57.98 15.57 34.56
C ILE A 467 -58.95 14.59 35.24
N LYS A 468 -58.65 13.30 35.19
CA LYS A 468 -59.42 12.23 35.88
C LYS A 468 -58.51 11.09 36.30
N ASN A 469 -58.84 10.41 37.40
CA ASN A 469 -58.30 9.10 37.75
C ASN A 469 -59.10 7.99 37.04
N GLY A 470 -58.44 7.26 36.15
CA GLY A 470 -59.04 6.29 35.23
C GLY A 470 -59.37 6.88 33.85
N SER A 471 -59.60 5.99 32.88
CA SER A 471 -59.91 6.37 31.50
C SER A 471 -61.19 7.23 31.42
N PRO A 472 -61.19 8.32 30.65
CA PRO A 472 -62.40 9.12 30.45
C PRO A 472 -63.39 8.38 29.53
N ALA A 473 -64.68 8.43 29.87
CA ALA A 473 -65.78 7.81 29.15
C ALA A 473 -66.60 8.83 28.34
N SER A 474 -66.39 10.14 28.56
CA SER A 474 -67.00 11.22 27.78
C SER A 474 -66.19 12.52 27.89
N ASP A 475 -66.49 13.51 27.04
CA ASP A 475 -65.82 14.82 27.06
C ASP A 475 -65.96 15.57 28.38
N THR A 476 -67.04 15.32 29.11
CA THR A 476 -67.29 15.93 30.41
C THR A 476 -66.82 15.08 31.58
N ASP A 477 -66.26 13.90 31.32
CA ASP A 477 -65.90 12.91 32.32
C ASP A 477 -64.54 13.22 32.94
N GLY A 478 -64.50 14.16 33.88
CA GLY A 478 -63.30 14.58 34.59
C GLY A 478 -63.43 16.01 35.11
N THR A 479 -62.50 16.40 35.98
CA THR A 479 -62.48 17.75 36.55
C THR A 479 -61.78 18.70 35.59
N VAL A 480 -62.41 19.84 35.29
CA VAL A 480 -61.76 20.92 34.53
C VAL A 480 -60.59 21.46 35.35
N VAL A 481 -59.40 21.52 34.76
CA VAL A 481 -58.17 21.95 35.44
C VAL A 481 -58.15 23.48 35.56
N GLY A 482 -58.52 23.99 36.73
CA GLY A 482 -58.54 25.43 37.01
C GLY A 482 -59.68 26.20 36.33
N SER A 483 -59.68 27.53 36.48
CA SER A 483 -60.61 28.42 35.79
C SER A 483 -60.12 28.69 34.36
N GLN A 484 -60.83 28.16 33.37
CA GLN A 484 -60.53 28.33 31.96
C GLN A 484 -61.64 29.17 31.32
N THR A 485 -61.26 30.30 30.71
CA THR A 485 -62.16 31.25 30.03
C THR A 485 -62.00 31.18 28.53
#